data_AF-A0A8H5A5H7-F1
#
_entry.id   AF-A0A8H5A5H7-F1
#
_cell.length_a   1.000
_cell.length_b   1.000
_cell.length_c   1.000
_cell.angle_alpha   90.00
_cell.angle_beta   90.00
_cell.angle_gamma   90.00
#
_symmetry.space_group_name_H-M   'P 1'
#
loop_
_entity.id
_entity.type
_entity.pdbx_description
1 polymer ?
#
loop_
_entity_poly.entity_id
_entity_poly.type
_entity_poly.pdbx_seq_one_letter_code
_entity_poly.pdbx_strand_id
1 'polypeptide(L)'
;MAEELSKNFETLQLHAGAEVDPTTKSRAVPIYATTSYVFDDSAHGARLFGLKEFGNIYSRIMNPTVDVFEKRIAALEGGVAALAASSGQAAQFLAISTLAQAGDNIVSTSNLYGGTYNQFKVFFPRLGIKTKFVDGDKPEDIAAAIDDKTKAVYVESIGNPRYNIPDLEAISKAAHEKGVPVIVDNTFGAGGYFIRPIDHGADIVVHSATKWIGGHGTTIGGVVVDSGKFDWGKNAARFPQFHEPSEGYHGLKFYETF
;
A
#
# COMPACT_ATOMS: atom_id res chain seq x y z
N MET A 1 -3.43 23.45 -13.54
CA MET A 1 -4.19 23.94 -12.37
C MET A 1 -4.92 22.74 -11.82
N ALA A 2 -4.41 22.13 -10.75
CA ALA A 2 -5.20 21.13 -10.03
C ALA A 2 -6.30 21.92 -9.33
N GLU A 3 -7.49 21.97 -9.94
CA GLU A 3 -8.67 22.42 -9.22
C GLU A 3 -8.72 21.63 -7.91
N GLU A 4 -8.87 22.36 -6.80
CA GLU A 4 -8.87 21.81 -5.46
C GLU A 4 -9.93 20.69 -5.42
N LEU A 5 -9.48 19.43 -5.51
CA LEU A 5 -10.37 18.29 -5.51
C LEU A 5 -11.20 18.39 -4.23
N SER A 6 -12.52 18.33 -4.38
CA SER A 6 -13.46 18.27 -3.26
C SER A 6 -12.96 17.27 -2.22
N LYS A 7 -12.84 17.69 -0.96
CA LYS A 7 -12.42 16.78 0.13
C LYS A 7 -13.58 15.85 0.58
N ASN A 8 -14.76 16.00 -0.01
CA ASN A 8 -15.94 15.22 0.35
C ASN A 8 -15.88 13.83 -0.29
N PHE A 9 -16.05 12.80 0.54
CA PHE A 9 -15.94 11.40 0.12
C PHE A 9 -16.87 11.08 -1.06
N GLU A 10 -18.12 11.57 -1.02
CA GLU A 10 -19.14 11.28 -2.03
C GLU A 10 -18.78 11.84 -3.41
N THR A 11 -18.05 12.95 -3.45
CA THR A 11 -17.53 13.52 -4.70
C THR A 11 -16.29 12.76 -5.16
N LEU A 12 -15.37 12.46 -4.24
CA LEU A 12 -14.12 11.76 -4.54
C LEU A 12 -14.37 10.37 -5.13
N GLN A 13 -15.31 9.59 -4.56
CA GLN A 13 -15.58 8.23 -5.03
C GLN A 13 -16.11 8.18 -6.48
N LEU A 14 -16.66 9.30 -6.97
CA LEU A 14 -17.13 9.43 -8.35
C LEU A 14 -16.06 10.01 -9.29
N HIS A 15 -15.26 10.97 -8.81
CA HIS A 15 -14.45 11.82 -9.68
C HIS A 15 -12.93 11.69 -9.51
N ALA A 16 -12.44 11.34 -8.32
CA ALA A 16 -11.00 11.29 -8.08
C ALA A 16 -10.31 10.30 -9.04
N GLY A 17 -9.13 10.68 -9.52
CA GLY A 17 -8.31 9.93 -10.47
C GLY A 17 -8.81 9.89 -11.91
N ALA A 18 -10.08 10.24 -12.18
CA ALA A 18 -10.68 10.14 -13.52
C ALA A 18 -10.78 11.50 -14.21
N GLU A 19 -9.98 11.70 -15.25
CA GLU A 19 -10.11 12.83 -16.17
C GLU A 19 -10.95 12.44 -17.39
N VAL A 20 -11.55 13.44 -18.06
CA VAL A 20 -12.27 13.21 -19.31
C VAL A 20 -11.26 12.86 -20.40
N ASP A 21 -11.47 11.74 -21.10
CA ASP A 21 -10.55 11.30 -22.16
C ASP A 21 -10.37 12.42 -23.20
N PRO A 22 -9.14 12.93 -23.43
CA PRO A 22 -8.94 14.11 -24.26
C PRO A 22 -9.25 13.84 -25.73
N THR A 23 -9.16 12.59 -26.17
CA THR A 23 -9.32 12.17 -27.57
C THR A 23 -10.78 12.04 -27.98
N THR A 24 -11.57 11.30 -27.21
CA THR A 24 -12.96 10.92 -27.51
C THR A 24 -13.99 11.68 -26.69
N LYS A 25 -13.56 12.38 -25.63
CA LYS A 25 -14.41 13.03 -24.63
C LYS A 25 -15.32 12.06 -23.87
N SER A 26 -14.93 10.78 -23.79
CA SER A 26 -15.64 9.80 -22.97
C SER A 26 -15.69 10.25 -21.51
N ARG A 27 -16.89 10.22 -20.91
CA ARG A 27 -17.10 10.48 -19.48
C ARG A 27 -16.82 9.25 -18.62
N ALA A 28 -17.09 8.06 -19.16
CA ALA A 28 -16.76 6.80 -18.52
C ALA A 28 -15.26 6.51 -18.72
N VAL A 29 -14.65 5.91 -17.71
CA VAL A 29 -13.24 5.48 -17.76
C VAL A 29 -13.11 4.39 -18.84
N PRO A 30 -12.27 4.57 -19.87
CA PRO A 30 -12.04 3.53 -20.87
C PRO A 30 -11.39 2.30 -20.26
N ILE A 31 -11.66 1.13 -20.85
CA ILE A 31 -11.00 -0.13 -20.49
C ILE A 31 -9.84 -0.37 -21.45
N TYR A 32 -8.62 -0.16 -20.97
CA TYR A 32 -7.39 -0.41 -21.72
C TYR A 32 -6.97 -1.88 -21.59
N ALA A 33 -7.66 -2.76 -22.31
CA ALA A 33 -7.33 -4.18 -22.41
C ALA A 33 -6.13 -4.45 -23.35
N THR A 34 -5.00 -3.80 -23.06
CA THR A 34 -3.73 -3.95 -23.79
C THR A 34 -2.64 -4.50 -22.90
N THR A 35 -1.61 -5.11 -23.49
CA THR A 35 -0.41 -5.55 -22.78
C THR A 35 0.65 -4.45 -22.71
N SER A 36 0.76 -3.63 -23.77
CA SER A 36 1.91 -2.77 -24.04
C SER A 36 1.48 -1.44 -24.68
N TYR A 37 2.33 -0.43 -24.58
CA TYR A 37 2.10 0.90 -25.14
C TYR A 37 3.23 1.26 -26.12
N VAL A 38 2.90 2.02 -27.15
CA VAL A 38 3.88 2.49 -28.14
C VAL A 38 4.67 3.67 -27.57
N PHE A 39 5.94 3.78 -27.97
CA PHE A 39 6.77 4.94 -27.67
C PHE A 39 6.76 5.91 -28.84
N ASP A 40 6.72 7.21 -28.54
CA ASP A 40 6.92 8.27 -29.53
C ASP A 40 8.24 8.12 -30.31
N ASP A 41 9.33 7.82 -29.60
CA ASP A 41 10.64 7.51 -30.17
C ASP A 41 11.51 6.69 -29.18
N SER A 42 12.74 6.35 -29.60
CA SER A 42 13.67 5.58 -28.76
C SER A 42 14.16 6.35 -27.52
N ALA A 43 14.23 7.68 -27.58
CA ALA A 43 14.64 8.50 -26.45
C ALA A 43 13.53 8.57 -25.38
N HIS A 44 12.26 8.63 -25.78
CA HIS A 44 11.11 8.51 -24.89
C HIS A 44 11.13 7.18 -24.15
N GLY A 45 11.29 6.06 -24.87
CA GLY A 45 11.42 4.73 -24.23
C GLY A 45 12.56 4.68 -23.20
N ALA A 46 13.73 5.26 -23.52
CA ALA A 46 14.87 5.30 -22.59
C ALA A 46 14.59 6.11 -21.32
N ARG A 47 13.82 7.22 -21.41
CA ARG A 47 13.43 8.01 -20.23
C ARG A 47 12.45 7.25 -19.34
N LEU A 48 11.48 6.55 -19.93
CA LEU A 48 10.51 5.74 -19.18
C LEU A 48 11.20 4.60 -18.41
N PHE A 49 12.04 3.80 -19.07
CA PHE A 49 12.77 2.71 -18.40
C PHE A 49 13.80 3.19 -17.37
N GLY A 50 14.35 4.39 -17.56
CA GLY A 50 15.25 5.03 -16.61
C GLY A 50 14.55 5.70 -15.43
N LEU A 51 13.22 5.61 -15.32
CA LEU A 51 12.38 6.30 -14.33
C LEU A 51 12.58 7.82 -14.32
N LYS A 52 12.94 8.41 -15.47
CA LYS A 52 13.14 9.86 -15.64
C LYS A 52 11.87 10.58 -16.09
N GLU A 53 10.88 9.82 -16.52
CA GLU A 53 9.59 10.29 -16.99
C GLU A 53 8.54 9.25 -16.59
N PHE A 54 7.42 9.71 -16.02
CA PHE A 54 6.29 8.84 -15.74
C PHE A 54 5.49 8.59 -17.01
N GLY A 55 5.15 7.33 -17.27
CA GLY A 55 4.37 6.95 -18.43
C GLY A 55 4.14 5.44 -18.50
N ASN A 56 3.30 5.04 -19.45
CA ASN A 56 2.91 3.65 -19.59
C ASN A 56 3.91 2.90 -20.48
N ILE A 57 4.41 1.76 -19.99
CA ILE A 57 5.28 0.85 -20.74
C ILE A 57 4.55 -0.47 -20.98
N TYR A 58 4.21 -1.16 -19.89
CA TYR A 58 3.48 -2.42 -19.88
C TYR A 58 2.40 -2.41 -18.79
N SER A 59 1.24 -3.00 -19.09
CA SER A 59 0.11 -3.09 -18.16
C SER A 59 0.40 -3.88 -16.88
N ARG A 60 1.48 -4.68 -16.84
CA ARG A 60 1.91 -5.38 -15.61
C ARG A 60 2.37 -4.42 -14.51
N ILE A 61 2.81 -3.21 -14.86
CA ILE A 61 3.33 -2.22 -13.91
C ILE A 61 2.52 -0.92 -13.88
N MET A 62 1.88 -0.54 -14.98
CA MET A 62 1.00 0.63 -15.04
C MET A 62 0.01 0.49 -16.20
N ASN A 63 -1.27 0.73 -15.93
CA ASN A 63 -2.35 0.70 -16.91
C ASN A 63 -3.31 1.86 -16.62
N PRO A 64 -3.71 2.69 -17.60
CA PRO A 64 -4.55 3.87 -17.33
C PRO A 64 -5.90 3.56 -16.67
N THR A 65 -6.51 2.39 -16.94
CA THR A 65 -7.75 2.00 -16.25
C THR A 65 -7.49 1.71 -14.77
N VAL A 66 -6.37 1.07 -14.47
CA VAL A 66 -5.96 0.72 -13.09
C VAL A 66 -5.47 1.95 -12.33
N ASP A 67 -4.75 2.86 -12.98
CA ASP A 67 -4.25 4.11 -12.42
C ASP A 67 -5.40 5.01 -11.89
N VAL A 68 -6.54 5.04 -12.58
CA VAL A 68 -7.74 5.72 -12.07
C VAL A 68 -8.22 5.11 -10.74
N PHE A 69 -8.22 3.79 -10.63
CA PHE A 69 -8.61 3.10 -9.40
C PHE A 69 -7.61 3.38 -8.27
N GLU A 70 -6.31 3.32 -8.56
CA GLU A 70 -5.25 3.62 -7.60
C GLU A 70 -5.35 5.06 -7.07
N LYS A 71 -5.39 6.05 -7.97
CA LYS A 71 -5.55 7.47 -7.59
C LYS A 71 -6.82 7.73 -6.79
N ARG A 72 -7.91 7.05 -7.13
CA ARG A 72 -9.18 7.18 -6.40
C ARG A 72 -9.08 6.65 -4.99
N ILE A 73 -8.56 5.44 -4.80
CA ILE A 73 -8.43 4.86 -3.46
C ILE A 73 -7.45 5.67 -2.61
N ALA A 74 -6.34 6.14 -3.18
CA ALA A 74 -5.42 7.05 -2.48
C ALA A 74 -6.16 8.30 -1.97
N ALA A 75 -6.96 8.94 -2.82
CA ALA A 75 -7.74 10.11 -2.44
C ALA A 75 -8.79 9.81 -1.33
N LEU A 76 -9.45 8.66 -1.38
CA LEU A 76 -10.45 8.26 -0.39
C LEU A 76 -9.84 7.95 0.99
N GLU A 77 -8.69 7.26 1.02
CA GLU A 77 -7.95 6.96 2.25
C GLU A 77 -7.16 8.16 2.78
N GLY A 78 -7.00 9.23 1.99
CA GLY A 78 -6.17 10.38 2.35
C GLY A 78 -4.67 10.12 2.23
N GLY A 79 -4.28 9.17 1.37
CA GLY A 79 -2.90 8.87 1.03
C GLY A 79 -2.38 9.66 -0.18
N VAL A 80 -1.09 9.52 -0.46
CA VAL A 80 -0.42 10.22 -1.57
C VAL A 80 -0.41 9.40 -2.87
N ALA A 81 -0.42 8.07 -2.76
CA ALA A 81 -0.42 7.15 -3.89
C ALA A 81 -1.00 5.81 -3.48
N ALA A 82 -1.41 5.00 -4.46
CA ALA A 82 -1.81 3.63 -4.24
C ALA A 82 -1.30 2.71 -5.36
N LEU A 83 -1.25 1.42 -5.09
CA LEU A 83 -0.84 0.38 -6.04
C LEU A 83 -1.82 -0.79 -5.97
N ALA A 84 -2.48 -1.07 -7.09
CA ALA A 84 -3.42 -2.16 -7.21
C ALA A 84 -2.70 -3.51 -7.30
N ALA A 85 -3.34 -4.54 -6.76
CA ALA A 85 -2.84 -5.91 -6.75
C ALA A 85 -3.94 -6.89 -7.18
N SER A 86 -3.53 -8.09 -7.57
CA SER A 86 -4.45 -9.14 -8.03
C SER A 86 -5.40 -9.67 -6.95
N SER A 87 -5.12 -9.41 -5.67
CA SER A 87 -5.95 -9.77 -4.51
C SER A 87 -5.50 -9.01 -3.26
N GLY A 88 -6.32 -9.00 -2.20
CA GLY A 88 -5.89 -8.47 -0.90
C GLY A 88 -4.64 -9.16 -0.33
N GLN A 89 -4.53 -10.49 -0.52
CA GLN A 89 -3.33 -11.24 -0.11
C GLN A 89 -2.10 -10.87 -0.93
N ALA A 90 -2.27 -10.51 -2.20
CA ALA A 90 -1.18 -9.99 -3.02
C ALA A 90 -0.79 -8.56 -2.58
N ALA A 91 -1.75 -7.72 -2.20
CA ALA A 91 -1.47 -6.37 -1.68
C ALA A 91 -0.64 -6.42 -0.39
N GLN A 92 -1.06 -7.19 0.62
CA GLN A 92 -0.29 -7.34 1.86
C GLN A 92 1.08 -8.00 1.61
N PHE A 93 1.15 -8.97 0.67
CA PHE A 93 2.41 -9.58 0.30
C PHE A 93 3.38 -8.57 -0.32
N LEU A 94 2.91 -7.77 -1.28
CA LEU A 94 3.69 -6.72 -1.93
C LEU A 94 4.19 -5.70 -0.90
N ALA A 95 3.31 -5.20 -0.01
CA ALA A 95 3.70 -4.25 1.03
C ALA A 95 4.81 -4.82 1.93
N ILE A 96 4.63 -6.03 2.47
CA ILE A 96 5.61 -6.62 3.40
C ILE A 96 6.91 -7.01 2.68
N SER A 97 6.84 -7.62 1.50
CA SER A 97 8.03 -8.06 0.75
C SER A 97 8.83 -6.90 0.15
N THR A 98 8.23 -5.71 0.02
CA THR A 98 8.97 -4.48 -0.32
C THR A 98 9.79 -3.97 0.87
N LEU A 99 9.31 -4.18 2.10
CA LEU A 99 9.94 -3.71 3.33
C LEU A 99 10.92 -4.72 3.94
N ALA A 100 10.64 -6.01 3.79
CA ALA A 100 11.32 -7.09 4.48
C ALA A 100 11.88 -8.14 3.53
N GLN A 101 13.04 -8.69 3.89
CA GLN A 101 13.71 -9.77 3.18
C GLN A 101 14.09 -10.91 4.16
N ALA A 102 14.70 -11.97 3.63
CA ALA A 102 15.14 -13.09 4.45
C ALA A 102 16.05 -12.63 5.60
N GLY A 103 15.71 -13.05 6.83
CA GLY A 103 16.39 -12.65 8.06
C GLY A 103 15.69 -11.52 8.83
N ASP A 104 14.73 -10.83 8.21
CA ASP A 104 13.93 -9.81 8.86
C ASP A 104 12.69 -10.38 9.56
N ASN A 105 12.03 -9.53 10.34
CA ASN A 105 10.74 -9.86 10.94
C ASN A 105 9.71 -8.73 10.84
N ILE A 106 8.45 -9.07 11.05
CA ILE A 106 7.37 -8.12 11.33
C ILE A 106 6.76 -8.45 12.70
N VAL A 107 6.12 -7.47 13.32
CA VAL A 107 5.29 -7.65 14.51
C VAL A 107 3.83 -7.57 14.09
N SER A 108 2.99 -8.48 14.55
CA SER A 108 1.56 -8.47 14.24
C SER A 108 0.75 -8.92 15.43
N THR A 109 -0.46 -8.39 15.58
CA THR A 109 -1.47 -9.03 16.43
C THR A 109 -1.79 -10.44 15.91
N SER A 110 -2.24 -11.33 16.79
CA SER A 110 -2.86 -12.61 16.44
C SER A 110 -4.30 -12.47 15.93
N ASN A 111 -4.93 -11.30 16.14
CA ASN A 111 -6.30 -11.01 15.75
C ASN A 111 -6.41 -10.69 14.25
N LEU A 112 -6.22 -11.70 13.39
CA LEU A 112 -6.13 -11.55 11.95
C LEU A 112 -7.15 -12.41 11.22
N TYR A 113 -7.51 -11.99 10.00
CA TYR A 113 -8.13 -12.84 9.01
C TYR A 113 -7.33 -14.13 8.85
N GLY A 114 -8.01 -15.29 8.86
CA GLY A 114 -7.35 -16.60 8.86
C GLY A 114 -6.39 -16.80 7.69
N GLY A 115 -6.69 -16.24 6.51
CA GLY A 115 -5.78 -16.27 5.36
C GLY A 115 -4.50 -15.44 5.58
N THR A 116 -4.62 -14.29 6.23
CA THR A 116 -3.48 -13.42 6.61
C THR A 116 -2.63 -14.10 7.68
N TYR A 117 -3.27 -14.65 8.71
CA TYR A 117 -2.57 -15.44 9.72
C TYR A 117 -1.77 -16.59 9.10
N ASN A 118 -2.37 -17.34 8.17
CA ASN A 118 -1.69 -18.42 7.47
C ASN A 118 -0.51 -17.90 6.63
N GLN A 119 -0.68 -16.80 5.90
CA GLN A 119 0.39 -16.19 5.13
C GLN A 119 1.58 -15.81 6.03
N PHE A 120 1.30 -15.21 7.19
CA PHE A 120 2.31 -14.75 8.14
C PHE A 120 3.00 -15.90 8.91
N LYS A 121 2.24 -16.95 9.25
CA LYS A 121 2.72 -18.08 10.06
C LYS A 121 3.39 -19.17 9.23
N VAL A 122 2.98 -19.37 7.98
CA VAL A 122 3.38 -20.52 7.15
C VAL A 122 4.13 -20.08 5.90
N PHE A 123 3.63 -19.10 5.16
CA PHE A 123 4.22 -18.73 3.87
C PHE A 123 5.49 -17.89 4.02
N PHE A 124 5.41 -16.75 4.72
CA PHE A 124 6.55 -15.84 4.90
C PHE A 124 7.79 -16.51 5.52
N PRO A 125 7.66 -17.41 6.52
CA PRO A 125 8.83 -18.10 7.07
C PRO A 125 9.59 -18.95 6.05
N ARG A 126 8.93 -19.46 4.99
CA ARG A 126 9.59 -20.18 3.89
C ARG A 126 10.44 -19.26 3.02
N LEU A 127 10.13 -17.96 3.03
CA LEU A 127 10.90 -16.88 2.39
C LEU A 127 11.89 -16.22 3.37
N GLY A 128 12.03 -16.76 4.58
CA GLY A 128 12.94 -16.24 5.60
C GLY A 128 12.45 -15.01 6.35
N ILE A 129 11.21 -14.56 6.14
CA ILE A 129 10.59 -13.44 6.88
C ILE A 129 9.76 -14.03 8.03
N LYS A 130 10.05 -13.63 9.27
CA LYS A 130 9.34 -14.15 10.45
C LYS A 130 8.28 -13.17 10.94
N THR A 131 7.20 -13.70 11.50
CA THR A 131 6.19 -12.89 12.20
C THR A 131 6.29 -13.14 13.70
N LYS A 132 6.44 -12.08 14.48
CA LYS A 132 6.30 -12.10 15.94
C LYS A 132 4.86 -11.75 16.28
N PHE A 133 4.10 -12.76 16.69
CA PHE A 133 2.71 -12.57 17.07
C PHE A 133 2.61 -12.08 18.52
N VAL A 134 1.84 -11.02 18.72
CA VAL A 134 1.42 -10.51 20.02
C VAL A 134 -0.02 -10.91 20.26
N ASP A 135 -0.35 -11.32 21.49
CA ASP A 135 -1.74 -11.60 21.86
C ASP A 135 -2.45 -10.29 22.21
N GLY A 136 -3.57 -10.01 21.55
CA GLY A 136 -4.24 -8.70 21.64
C GLY A 136 -3.58 -7.61 20.79
N ASP A 137 -3.83 -6.36 21.16
CA ASP A 137 -3.48 -5.15 20.39
C ASP A 137 -2.97 -4.01 21.29
N LYS A 138 -2.43 -4.35 22.46
CA LYS A 138 -1.84 -3.36 23.37
C LYS A 138 -0.56 -2.74 22.75
N PRO A 139 -0.45 -1.40 22.72
CA PRO A 139 0.73 -0.72 22.18
C PRO A 139 2.04 -1.16 22.85
N GLU A 140 2.02 -1.41 24.16
CA GLU A 140 3.22 -1.76 24.93
C GLU A 140 3.75 -3.14 24.56
N ASP A 141 2.86 -4.11 24.35
CA ASP A 141 3.21 -5.47 23.97
C ASP A 141 3.73 -5.52 22.53
N ILE A 142 3.12 -4.73 21.63
CA ILE A 142 3.61 -4.52 20.26
C ILE A 142 5.00 -3.89 20.28
N ALA A 143 5.18 -2.81 21.04
CA ALA A 143 6.47 -2.14 21.16
C ALA A 143 7.53 -3.08 21.71
N ALA A 144 7.23 -3.86 22.74
CA ALA A 144 8.17 -4.82 23.34
C ALA A 144 8.66 -5.88 22.35
N ALA A 145 7.86 -6.26 21.35
CA ALA A 145 8.23 -7.24 20.34
C ALA A 145 9.15 -6.69 19.23
N ILE A 146 9.22 -5.37 19.05
CA ILE A 146 10.04 -4.71 18.02
C ILE A 146 11.54 -4.82 18.35
N ASP A 147 12.33 -5.26 17.38
CA ASP A 147 13.81 -5.27 17.41
C ASP A 147 14.43 -4.59 16.18
N ASP A 148 15.75 -4.65 16.07
CA ASP A 148 16.53 -4.03 14.98
C ASP A 148 16.25 -4.64 13.60
N LYS A 149 15.62 -5.82 13.55
CA LYS A 149 15.24 -6.53 12.32
C LYS A 149 13.75 -6.39 12.00
N THR A 150 12.97 -5.76 12.86
CA THR A 150 11.54 -5.51 12.60
C THR A 150 11.38 -4.48 11.48
N LYS A 151 10.55 -4.79 10.48
CA LYS A 151 10.31 -3.94 9.30
C LYS A 151 8.93 -3.31 9.25
N ALA A 152 7.97 -3.86 9.97
CA ALA A 152 6.63 -3.32 10.07
C ALA A 152 5.91 -3.84 11.32
N VAL A 153 4.97 -3.04 11.80
CA VAL A 153 3.85 -3.51 12.63
C VAL A 153 2.63 -3.72 11.73
N TYR A 154 1.90 -4.81 11.92
CA TYR A 154 0.67 -5.11 11.17
C TYR A 154 -0.52 -5.28 12.10
N VAL A 155 -1.62 -4.60 11.78
CA VAL A 155 -2.92 -4.73 12.46
C VAL A 155 -4.08 -4.65 11.46
N GLU A 156 -5.28 -5.09 11.86
CA GLU A 156 -6.51 -4.91 11.08
C GLU A 156 -7.35 -3.81 11.74
N SER A 157 -8.02 -2.96 10.96
CA SER A 157 -8.87 -1.89 11.52
C SER A 157 -10.04 -2.44 12.33
N ILE A 158 -10.47 -3.68 12.03
CA ILE A 158 -11.34 -4.50 12.86
C ILE A 158 -10.78 -5.93 12.88
N GLY A 159 -10.25 -6.36 14.03
CA GLY A 159 -9.54 -7.63 14.16
C GLY A 159 -10.46 -8.85 14.21
N ASN A 160 -10.05 -9.93 13.56
CA ASN A 160 -10.74 -11.22 13.63
C ASN A 160 -10.21 -12.10 14.77
N PRO A 161 -11.02 -13.01 15.36
CA PRO A 161 -12.46 -13.19 15.18
C PRO A 161 -13.30 -12.32 16.15
N ARG A 162 -12.65 -11.50 16.97
CA ARG A 162 -13.29 -10.82 18.11
C ARG A 162 -13.96 -9.50 17.77
N TYR A 163 -13.72 -8.96 16.56
CA TYR A 163 -14.09 -7.61 16.16
C TYR A 163 -13.54 -6.54 17.11
N ASN A 164 -12.32 -6.76 17.62
CA ASN A 164 -11.62 -5.75 18.41
C ASN A 164 -11.23 -4.57 17.52
N ILE A 165 -11.31 -3.37 18.06
CA ILE A 165 -10.89 -2.14 17.41
C ILE A 165 -9.57 -1.73 18.08
N PRO A 166 -8.42 -1.83 17.38
CA PRO A 166 -7.13 -1.44 17.95
C PRO A 166 -7.03 0.08 18.12
N ASP A 167 -6.29 0.52 19.13
CA ASP A 167 -5.90 1.92 19.29
C ASP A 167 -4.78 2.27 18.29
N LEU A 168 -5.19 2.60 17.06
CA LEU A 168 -4.25 2.86 15.96
C LEU A 168 -3.29 4.00 16.25
N GLU A 169 -3.73 5.05 16.97
CA GLU A 169 -2.88 6.20 17.29
C GLU A 169 -1.79 5.81 18.28
N ALA A 170 -2.15 5.11 19.36
CA ALA A 170 -1.19 4.66 20.35
C ALA A 170 -0.22 3.61 19.79
N ILE A 171 -0.70 2.68 18.94
CA ILE A 171 0.13 1.69 18.27
C ILE A 171 1.11 2.36 17.30
N SER A 172 0.63 3.30 16.48
CA SER A 172 1.47 4.03 15.51
C SER A 172 2.56 4.81 16.22
N LYS A 173 2.19 5.55 17.27
CA LYS A 173 3.16 6.27 18.10
C LYS A 173 4.23 5.32 18.66
N ALA A 174 3.83 4.19 19.26
CA ALA A 174 4.76 3.25 19.86
C ALA A 174 5.70 2.58 18.83
N ALA A 175 5.22 2.33 17.61
CA ALA A 175 6.03 1.80 16.51
C ALA A 175 7.01 2.86 15.96
N HIS A 176 6.54 4.09 15.78
CA HIS A 176 7.32 5.22 15.27
C HIS A 176 8.45 5.63 16.22
N GLU A 177 8.25 5.54 17.55
CA GLU A 177 9.31 5.73 18.55
C GLU A 177 10.48 4.76 18.36
N LYS A 178 10.25 3.61 17.70
CA LYS A 178 11.27 2.62 17.34
C LYS A 178 11.66 2.63 15.86
N GLY A 179 11.16 3.60 15.10
CA GLY A 179 11.46 3.77 13.68
C GLY A 179 10.87 2.67 12.80
N VAL A 180 9.69 2.15 13.14
CA VAL A 180 9.01 1.07 12.39
C VAL A 180 7.66 1.58 11.86
N PRO A 181 7.35 1.40 10.57
CA PRO A 181 6.07 1.80 10.00
C PRO A 181 4.94 0.85 10.42
N VAL A 182 3.72 1.38 10.45
CA VAL A 182 2.49 0.62 10.72
C VAL A 182 1.71 0.40 9.42
N ILE A 183 1.43 -0.88 9.15
CA ILE A 183 0.56 -1.34 8.08
C ILE A 183 -0.79 -1.69 8.69
N VAL A 184 -1.86 -1.08 8.18
CA VAL A 184 -3.24 -1.39 8.61
C VAL A 184 -4.01 -2.04 7.47
N ASP A 185 -4.52 -3.25 7.70
CA ASP A 185 -5.56 -3.81 6.85
C ASP A 185 -6.88 -3.10 7.13
N ASN A 186 -7.27 -2.23 6.21
CA ASN A 186 -8.50 -1.46 6.35
C ASN A 186 -9.63 -2.00 5.47
N THR A 187 -9.60 -3.30 5.14
CA THR A 187 -10.67 -3.91 4.34
C THR A 187 -12.05 -3.61 4.93
N PHE A 188 -12.22 -3.72 6.26
CA PHE A 188 -13.47 -3.39 6.96
C PHE A 188 -13.81 -1.89 6.99
N GLY A 189 -12.84 -1.00 6.78
CA GLY A 189 -13.07 0.45 6.66
C GLY A 189 -13.67 0.87 5.32
N ALA A 190 -13.86 -0.06 4.39
CA ALA A 190 -14.54 0.13 3.11
C ALA A 190 -13.92 1.24 2.23
N GLY A 191 -12.59 1.27 2.16
CA GLY A 191 -11.84 2.25 1.34
C GLY A 191 -11.93 3.66 1.92
N GLY A 192 -11.72 3.79 3.22
CA GLY A 192 -11.69 5.08 3.92
C GLY A 192 -13.05 5.61 4.39
N TYR A 193 -14.16 4.94 4.06
CA TYR A 193 -15.49 5.47 4.35
C TYR A 193 -15.81 5.47 5.85
N PHE A 194 -15.55 4.36 6.54
CA PHE A 194 -15.83 4.26 7.99
C PHE A 194 -14.68 4.76 8.85
N ILE A 195 -13.45 4.57 8.39
CA ILE A 195 -12.22 5.00 9.05
C ILE A 195 -11.11 5.14 8.02
N ARG A 196 -10.30 6.19 8.16
CA ARG A 196 -9.03 6.36 7.44
C ARG A 196 -7.89 6.17 8.43
N PRO A 197 -7.25 4.99 8.50
CA PRO A 197 -6.15 4.74 9.43
C PRO A 197 -5.00 5.75 9.34
N ILE A 198 -4.81 6.36 8.16
CA ILE A 198 -3.81 7.41 7.90
C ILE A 198 -4.04 8.66 8.77
N ASP A 199 -5.29 8.94 9.16
CA ASP A 199 -5.63 10.02 10.10
C ASP A 199 -5.25 9.66 11.55
N HIS A 200 -5.00 8.38 11.81
CA HIS A 200 -4.62 7.82 13.11
C HIS A 200 -3.17 7.31 13.14
N GLY A 201 -2.33 7.78 12.23
CA GLY A 201 -0.88 7.51 12.22
C GLY A 201 -0.44 6.28 11.43
N ALA A 202 -1.34 5.55 10.77
CA ALA A 202 -0.93 4.48 9.87
C ALA A 202 -0.11 5.02 8.69
N ASP A 203 0.95 4.30 8.34
CA ASP A 203 1.86 4.70 7.27
C ASP A 203 1.48 4.08 5.93
N ILE A 204 0.98 2.85 5.98
CA ILE A 204 0.57 2.07 4.82
C ILE A 204 -0.79 1.46 5.13
N VAL A 205 -1.73 1.55 4.19
CA VAL A 205 -3.03 0.89 4.28
C VAL A 205 -3.11 -0.19 3.21
N VAL A 206 -3.63 -1.36 3.56
CA VAL A 206 -3.92 -2.42 2.59
C VAL A 206 -5.41 -2.77 2.61
N HIS A 207 -5.93 -3.14 1.45
CA HIS A 207 -7.29 -3.66 1.33
C HIS A 207 -7.35 -4.91 0.47
N SER A 208 -8.29 -5.79 0.82
CA SER A 208 -8.98 -6.62 -0.14
C SER A 208 -10.08 -5.82 -0.83
N ALA A 209 -9.78 -5.27 -2.00
CA ALA A 209 -10.76 -4.58 -2.84
C ALA A 209 -11.91 -5.50 -3.27
N THR A 210 -11.70 -6.82 -3.19
CA THR A 210 -12.73 -7.86 -3.34
C THR A 210 -13.98 -7.65 -2.46
N LYS A 211 -13.81 -6.99 -1.30
CA LYS A 211 -14.87 -6.87 -0.29
C LYS A 211 -15.73 -5.62 -0.53
N TRP A 212 -15.74 -4.66 0.38
CA TRP A 212 -16.66 -3.51 0.33
C TRP A 212 -16.35 -2.52 -0.80
N ILE A 213 -15.08 -2.34 -1.16
CA ILE A 213 -14.68 -1.48 -2.29
C ILE A 213 -15.30 -2.00 -3.59
N GLY A 214 -15.14 -3.30 -3.86
CA GLY A 214 -15.73 -3.95 -5.02
C GLY A 214 -17.25 -4.10 -4.87
N GLY A 215 -17.76 -4.42 -3.68
CA GLY A 215 -19.16 -4.38 -3.27
C GLY A 215 -20.11 -5.43 -3.88
N HIS A 216 -19.78 -5.94 -5.07
CA HIS A 216 -20.72 -6.71 -5.90
C HIS A 216 -20.42 -8.22 -5.94
N GLY A 217 -19.35 -8.68 -5.29
CA GLY A 217 -19.02 -10.11 -5.21
C GLY A 217 -18.55 -10.74 -6.54
N THR A 218 -18.07 -9.94 -7.49
CA THR A 218 -17.73 -10.40 -8.85
C THR A 218 -16.24 -10.49 -9.13
N THR A 219 -15.40 -9.78 -8.39
CA THR A 219 -13.99 -9.56 -8.76
C THR A 219 -13.09 -9.69 -7.55
N ILE A 220 -11.98 -10.40 -7.70
CA ILE A 220 -10.89 -10.41 -6.72
C ILE A 220 -9.93 -9.27 -7.05
N GLY A 221 -9.57 -8.50 -6.04
CA GLY A 221 -8.60 -7.41 -6.15
C GLY A 221 -8.06 -7.01 -4.78
N GLY A 222 -6.93 -6.31 -4.80
CA GLY A 222 -6.34 -5.68 -3.64
C GLY A 222 -5.72 -4.34 -4.00
N VAL A 223 -5.37 -3.57 -2.99
CA VAL A 223 -4.70 -2.28 -3.16
C VAL A 223 -3.87 -1.96 -1.91
N VAL A 224 -2.69 -1.41 -2.13
CA VAL A 224 -1.81 -0.80 -1.11
C VAL A 224 -1.93 0.71 -1.26
N VAL A 225 -2.02 1.46 -0.18
CA VAL A 225 -2.04 2.92 -0.16
C VAL A 225 -0.88 3.41 0.70
N ASP A 226 -0.09 4.32 0.16
CA ASP A 226 0.97 5.00 0.88
C ASP A 226 0.43 6.32 1.47
N SER A 227 0.67 6.54 2.76
CA SER A 227 0.35 7.81 3.43
C SER A 227 1.28 8.96 3.03
N GLY A 228 2.51 8.66 2.63
CA GLY A 228 3.59 9.64 2.46
C GLY A 228 4.05 10.30 3.76
N LYS A 229 3.67 9.77 4.93
CA LYS A 229 3.94 10.38 6.24
C LYS A 229 5.10 9.73 7.01
N PHE A 230 5.45 8.48 6.70
CA PHE A 230 6.58 7.82 7.37
C PHE A 230 7.90 8.42 6.93
N ASP A 231 8.74 8.80 7.89
CA ASP A 231 10.07 9.35 7.61
C ASP A 231 11.06 8.22 7.24
N TRP A 232 11.03 7.81 5.97
CA TRP A 232 11.95 6.81 5.43
C TRP A 232 13.42 7.24 5.53
N GLY A 233 13.70 8.56 5.50
CA GLY A 233 15.06 9.13 5.57
C GLY A 233 15.69 8.99 6.94
N LYS A 234 14.95 9.37 7.99
CA LYS A 234 15.40 9.18 9.40
C LYS A 234 15.62 7.71 9.74
N ASN A 235 14.92 6.81 9.05
CA ASN A 235 14.99 5.37 9.28
C ASN A 235 15.81 4.63 8.21
N ALA A 236 16.72 5.31 7.50
CA ALA A 236 17.47 4.75 6.37
C ALA A 236 18.24 3.46 6.70
N ALA A 237 18.88 3.38 7.87
CA ALA A 237 19.61 2.19 8.31
C ALA A 237 18.70 0.94 8.43
N ARG A 238 17.41 1.13 8.70
CA ARG A 238 16.42 0.05 8.76
C ARG A 238 15.92 -0.33 7.36
N PHE A 239 15.90 0.58 6.39
CA PHE A 239 15.38 0.32 5.05
C PHE A 239 16.42 0.59 3.95
N PRO A 240 17.60 -0.05 3.99
CA PRO A 240 18.69 0.25 3.06
C PRO A 240 18.28 0.07 1.59
N GLN A 241 17.31 -0.79 1.29
CA GLN A 241 16.82 -1.00 -0.08
C GLN A 241 16.21 0.25 -0.75
N PHE A 242 15.81 1.26 0.03
CA PHE A 242 15.30 2.53 -0.51
C PHE A 242 16.41 3.58 -0.70
N HIS A 243 17.53 3.43 -0.01
CA HIS A 243 18.60 4.44 0.09
C HIS A 243 19.88 4.03 -0.63
N GLU A 244 20.13 2.74 -0.74
CA GLU A 244 21.29 2.19 -1.44
C GLU A 244 21.05 2.07 -2.95
N PRO A 245 22.10 2.12 -3.78
CA PRO A 245 21.99 1.98 -5.23
C PRO A 245 21.28 0.67 -5.63
N SER A 246 20.17 0.79 -6.36
CA SER A 246 19.40 -0.36 -6.82
C SER A 246 20.09 -1.07 -7.99
N GLU A 247 20.43 -2.35 -7.82
CA GLU A 247 20.97 -3.19 -8.89
C GLU A 247 19.98 -3.29 -10.07
N GLY A 248 18.67 -3.41 -9.77
CA GLY A 248 17.62 -3.52 -10.77
C GLY A 248 17.36 -2.25 -11.58
N TYR A 249 17.86 -1.10 -11.12
CA TYR A 249 17.70 0.21 -11.76
C TYR A 249 19.04 0.94 -11.93
N HIS A 250 20.11 0.21 -12.24
CA HIS A 250 21.41 0.78 -12.62
C HIS A 250 22.00 1.79 -11.60
N GLY A 251 21.81 1.51 -10.31
CA GLY A 251 22.32 2.32 -9.22
C GLY A 251 21.43 3.50 -8.82
N LEU A 252 20.20 3.58 -9.34
CA LEU A 252 19.21 4.54 -8.86
C LEU A 252 18.95 4.35 -7.36
N LYS A 253 18.89 5.44 -6.61
CA LYS A 253 18.46 5.46 -5.22
C LYS A 253 17.04 5.98 -5.14
N PHE A 254 16.11 5.16 -4.69
CA PHE A 254 14.68 5.47 -4.73
C PHE A 254 14.33 6.70 -3.90
N TYR A 255 14.81 6.78 -2.66
CA TYR A 255 14.51 7.88 -1.74
C TYR A 255 15.08 9.24 -2.18
N GLU A 256 16.15 9.26 -2.97
CA GLU A 256 16.68 10.52 -3.55
C GLU A 256 15.87 10.97 -4.77
N THR A 257 15.10 10.06 -5.38
CA THR A 257 14.41 10.29 -6.66
C THR A 257 12.93 10.63 -6.47
N PHE A 258 12.27 10.02 -5.48
CA PHE A 258 10.84 10.12 -5.19
C PHE A 258 10.63 10.61 -3.76
#